data_AF-A0A955W8L6-F1
#
_entry.id   AF-A0A955W8L6-F1
#
_cell.length_a   1.000
_cell.length_b   1.000
_cell.length_c   1.000
_cell.angle_alpha   90.00
_cell.angle_beta   90.00
_cell.angle_gamma   90.00
#
_symmetry.space_group_name_H-M   'P 1'
#
loop_
_entity.id
_entity.type
_entity.pdbx_description
1 polymer ?
#
loop_
_entity_poly.entity_id
_entity_poly.type
_entity_poly.pdbx_seq_one_letter_code
_entity_poly.pdbx_strand_id
1 'polypeptide(L)'
;MSTFALAGGVMGCQETSSELIRDSAGDVPFVESDPALATQLRDSDALEGDQPRFTAFANGENVRYWALPGDTRAPARAYQLCTTLSAAGCAPAPHPLVLETLPGEPGYTPFVRLERVLVRRSGMDRHFPSFDAVSEGVRRGLLEAPQDSGRYTHVVVVGDDVRLEVDQDVYAAPTRVYARGFQVTAFDFTETHGARLLEESDVPVRNVYVLRRSGEALPISEPMRELDLTGDGDQRDSSNIFGVDLDDFDYTPLWQVVQVEVSDAYQGIDTFGDQGQSDYREAHDMFDVDIADYSITPIPGAIVSHEETGVLLNCPLQSAPGSL
;
A
#
# COMPACT_ATOMS: atom_id res chain seq x y z
N MET A 1 -30.73 -16.75 -49.48
CA MET A 1 -30.63 -15.70 -48.45
C MET A 1 -31.38 -16.21 -47.23
N SER A 2 -30.67 -16.87 -46.32
CA SER A 2 -31.24 -17.41 -45.08
C SER A 2 -30.69 -16.60 -43.92
N THR A 3 -31.58 -15.89 -43.25
CA THR A 3 -31.32 -15.10 -42.05
C THR A 3 -31.28 -16.05 -40.85
N PHE A 4 -30.10 -16.21 -40.23
CA PHE A 4 -29.97 -16.85 -38.93
C PHE A 4 -30.19 -15.78 -37.85
N ALA A 5 -31.24 -15.94 -37.05
CA ALA A 5 -31.47 -15.17 -35.84
C ALA A 5 -30.73 -15.86 -34.67
N LEU A 6 -29.71 -15.20 -34.12
CA LEU A 6 -29.07 -15.59 -32.86
C LEU A 6 -29.90 -15.00 -31.71
N ALA A 7 -30.67 -15.84 -31.03
CA ALA A 7 -31.26 -15.53 -29.74
C ALA A 7 -30.22 -15.80 -28.65
N GLY A 8 -29.43 -14.78 -28.30
CA GLY A 8 -28.57 -14.80 -27.11
C GLY A 8 -29.42 -14.50 -25.88
N GLY A 9 -29.83 -15.54 -25.16
CA GLY A 9 -30.45 -15.41 -23.85
C GLY A 9 -29.39 -15.04 -22.81
N VAL A 10 -29.36 -13.78 -22.40
CA VAL A 10 -28.66 -13.33 -21.20
C VAL A 10 -29.44 -13.87 -20.01
N MET A 11 -28.97 -14.99 -19.45
CA MET A 11 -29.51 -15.55 -18.21
C MET A 11 -28.98 -14.68 -17.07
N GLY A 12 -29.66 -13.55 -16.83
CA GLY A 12 -29.38 -12.69 -15.68
C GLY A 12 -29.68 -13.45 -14.40
N CYS A 13 -28.64 -13.84 -13.68
CA CYS A 13 -28.77 -14.21 -12.27
C CYS A 13 -29.18 -12.93 -11.53
N GLN A 14 -30.48 -12.73 -11.32
CA GLN A 14 -30.95 -11.83 -10.28
C GLN A 14 -30.66 -12.51 -8.95
N GLU A 15 -29.44 -12.32 -8.43
CA GLU A 15 -29.21 -12.53 -7.00
C GLU A 15 -30.28 -11.73 -6.25
N THR A 16 -31.00 -12.42 -5.38
CA THR A 16 -32.07 -11.74 -4.67
C THR A 16 -31.42 -10.74 -3.72
N SER A 17 -31.91 -9.50 -3.70
CA SER A 17 -31.41 -8.40 -2.85
C SER A 17 -31.19 -8.81 -1.37
N SER A 18 -31.88 -9.85 -0.88
CA SER A 18 -31.69 -10.42 0.46
C SER A 18 -30.34 -11.11 0.67
N GLU A 19 -29.74 -11.69 -0.37
CA GLU A 19 -28.49 -12.47 -0.30
C GLU A 19 -27.23 -11.59 -0.19
N LEU A 20 -27.33 -10.29 -0.51
CA LEU A 20 -26.18 -9.37 -0.50
C LEU A 20 -25.73 -8.99 0.92
N ILE A 21 -26.66 -8.90 1.88
CA ILE A 21 -26.38 -8.55 3.28
C ILE A 21 -26.41 -9.83 4.10
N ARG A 22 -25.38 -10.07 4.92
CA ARG A 22 -25.26 -11.29 5.73
C ARG A 22 -25.58 -11.03 7.20
N ASP A 23 -26.02 -12.10 7.87
CA ASP A 23 -26.40 -12.07 9.29
C ASP A 23 -25.21 -12.39 10.19
N SER A 24 -24.21 -13.11 9.65
CA SER A 24 -22.95 -13.38 10.31
C SER A 24 -21.78 -13.20 9.34
N ALA A 25 -20.62 -12.81 9.89
CA ALA A 25 -19.36 -12.84 9.15
C ALA A 25 -19.10 -14.23 8.56
N GLY A 26 -19.43 -15.30 9.30
CA GLY A 26 -19.22 -16.69 8.86
C GLY A 26 -20.03 -17.09 7.62
N ASP A 27 -21.04 -16.30 7.25
CA ASP A 27 -21.83 -16.52 6.04
C ASP A 27 -21.19 -15.88 4.79
N VAL A 28 -20.16 -15.05 4.98
CA VAL A 28 -19.36 -14.49 3.88
C VAL A 28 -18.31 -15.52 3.49
N PRO A 29 -18.33 -16.08 2.26
CA PRO A 29 -17.35 -17.06 1.84
C PRO A 29 -15.95 -16.43 1.78
N PHE A 30 -14.92 -17.24 2.02
CA PHE A 30 -13.55 -16.82 1.80
C PHE A 30 -13.18 -16.91 0.32
N VAL A 31 -12.32 -16.02 -0.17
CA VAL A 31 -11.94 -15.98 -1.59
C VAL A 31 -11.32 -17.30 -2.07
N GLU A 32 -10.62 -18.07 -1.23
CA GLU A 32 -10.04 -19.36 -1.65
C GLU A 32 -11.10 -20.44 -1.90
N SER A 33 -12.35 -20.21 -1.48
CA SER A 33 -13.46 -21.09 -1.84
C SER A 33 -13.91 -20.94 -3.29
N ASP A 34 -13.50 -19.86 -3.98
CA ASP A 34 -13.64 -19.67 -5.43
C ASP A 34 -12.27 -19.92 -6.10
N PRO A 35 -12.08 -21.05 -6.82
CA PRO A 35 -10.78 -21.38 -7.41
C PRO A 35 -10.27 -20.37 -8.44
N ALA A 36 -11.17 -19.66 -9.13
CA ALA A 36 -10.77 -18.68 -10.14
C ALA A 36 -10.23 -17.41 -9.47
N LEU A 37 -10.92 -16.91 -8.45
CA LEU A 37 -10.44 -15.75 -7.67
C LEU A 37 -9.20 -16.08 -6.86
N ALA A 38 -9.11 -17.27 -6.27
CA ALA A 38 -7.92 -17.73 -5.55
C ALA A 38 -6.67 -17.76 -6.45
N THR A 39 -6.83 -18.23 -7.69
CA THR A 39 -5.76 -18.26 -8.69
C THR A 39 -5.38 -16.85 -9.12
N GLN A 40 -6.38 -15.99 -9.39
CA GLN A 40 -6.14 -14.60 -9.73
C GLN A 40 -5.35 -13.86 -8.65
N LEU A 41 -5.71 -14.03 -7.37
CA LEU A 41 -5.03 -13.39 -6.26
C LEU A 41 -3.56 -13.81 -6.19
N ARG A 42 -3.30 -15.13 -6.20
CA ARG A 42 -1.94 -15.68 -6.20
C ARG A 42 -1.09 -15.20 -7.37
N ASP A 43 -1.68 -15.12 -8.56
CA ASP A 43 -0.94 -14.74 -9.76
C ASP A 43 -0.69 -13.22 -9.84
N SER A 44 -1.38 -12.41 -9.03
CA SER A 44 -1.42 -10.95 -9.19
C SER A 44 -1.01 -10.14 -7.96
N ASP A 45 -0.96 -10.72 -6.76
CA ASP A 45 -0.49 -10.02 -5.56
C ASP A 45 1.04 -9.91 -5.50
N ALA A 46 1.76 -10.71 -6.29
CA ALA A 46 3.23 -10.71 -6.40
C ALA A 46 3.97 -10.94 -5.06
N LEU A 47 3.31 -11.53 -4.06
CA LEU A 47 3.87 -11.80 -2.73
C LEU A 47 3.63 -13.27 -2.36
N GLU A 48 4.64 -13.94 -1.80
CA GLU A 48 4.54 -15.35 -1.41
C GLU A 48 5.26 -15.60 -0.08
N GLY A 49 4.57 -16.23 0.89
CA GLY A 49 5.17 -16.57 2.18
C GLY A 49 5.75 -15.37 2.95
N ASP A 50 6.96 -15.54 3.49
CA ASP A 50 7.58 -14.56 4.38
C ASP A 50 8.29 -13.46 3.59
N GLN A 51 7.79 -12.23 3.74
CA GLN A 51 8.36 -11.05 3.10
C GLN A 51 9.34 -10.37 4.06
N PRO A 52 10.60 -10.18 3.65
CA PRO A 52 11.58 -9.49 4.47
C PRO A 52 11.27 -7.99 4.50
N ARG A 53 11.78 -7.34 5.55
CA ARG A 53 11.94 -5.89 5.59
C ARG A 53 13.37 -5.53 5.17
N PHE A 54 13.52 -4.37 4.54
CA PHE A 54 14.79 -3.81 4.10
C PHE A 54 15.16 -2.61 4.98
N THR A 55 16.43 -2.21 4.94
CA THR A 55 16.92 -1.00 5.61
C THR A 55 17.28 0.08 4.60
N ALA A 56 17.13 1.33 5.02
CA ALA A 56 17.38 2.53 4.22
C ALA A 56 17.57 3.74 5.14
N PHE A 57 17.69 4.94 4.56
CA PHE A 57 17.72 6.19 5.31
C PHE A 57 16.53 7.11 5.01
N ALA A 58 16.08 7.85 6.01
CA ALA A 58 15.15 8.98 5.87
C ALA A 58 15.49 10.04 6.91
N ASN A 59 15.58 11.31 6.52
CA ASN A 59 15.91 12.43 7.41
C ASN A 59 17.15 12.17 8.31
N GLY A 60 18.17 11.50 7.76
CA GLY A 60 19.38 11.17 8.49
C GLY A 60 19.28 9.87 9.31
N GLU A 61 18.09 9.34 9.59
CA GLU A 61 17.90 8.17 10.44
C GLU A 61 17.78 6.87 9.64
N ASN A 62 18.11 5.75 10.29
CA ASN A 62 17.87 4.42 9.71
C ASN A 62 16.39 4.08 9.79
N VAL A 63 15.79 3.80 8.65
CA VAL A 63 14.40 3.36 8.55
C VAL A 63 14.33 1.93 8.03
N ARG A 64 13.18 1.28 8.26
CA ARG A 64 12.86 -0.02 7.68
C ARG A 64 11.64 0.10 6.81
N TYR A 65 11.58 -0.70 5.77
CA TYR A 65 10.48 -0.67 4.81
C TYR A 65 10.26 -2.02 4.16
N TRP A 66 9.12 -2.17 3.48
CA TRP A 66 8.83 -3.32 2.61
C TRP A 66 8.71 -2.85 1.18
N ALA A 67 9.11 -3.68 0.20
CA ALA A 67 8.79 -3.43 -1.20
C ALA A 67 7.54 -4.23 -1.58
N LEU A 68 6.42 -3.52 -1.78
CA LEU A 68 5.10 -4.13 -1.99
C LEU A 68 4.59 -3.82 -3.41
N PRO A 69 3.65 -4.61 -3.96
CA PRO A 69 3.02 -4.32 -5.25
C PRO A 69 2.24 -2.99 -5.20
N GLY A 70 2.19 -2.29 -6.33
CA GLY A 70 1.40 -1.07 -6.51
C GLY A 70 2.24 0.11 -6.98
N ASP A 71 1.89 0.66 -8.14
CA ASP A 71 2.67 1.68 -8.86
C ASP A 71 1.79 2.81 -9.43
N THR A 72 0.56 2.93 -8.95
CA THR A 72 -0.41 3.92 -9.45
C THR A 72 -0.77 4.94 -8.39
N ARG A 73 -0.91 6.20 -8.83
CA ARG A 73 -1.35 7.33 -8.01
C ARG A 73 -2.86 7.39 -7.82
N ALA A 74 -3.63 6.72 -8.69
CA ALA A 74 -5.07 6.76 -8.66
C ALA A 74 -5.59 5.83 -7.56
N PRO A 75 -6.22 6.33 -6.48
CA PRO A 75 -6.71 5.48 -5.41
C PRO A 75 -7.99 4.73 -5.83
N ALA A 76 -8.14 3.50 -5.35
CA ALA A 76 -9.40 2.76 -5.42
C ALA A 76 -10.35 3.24 -4.31
N ARG A 77 -11.58 2.74 -4.29
CA ARG A 77 -12.56 3.11 -3.25
C ARG A 77 -12.66 2.00 -2.21
N ALA A 78 -12.86 2.41 -0.96
CA ALA A 78 -13.18 1.52 0.14
C ALA A 78 -14.24 2.14 1.07
N TYR A 79 -15.09 1.30 1.65
CA TYR A 79 -16.01 1.70 2.71
C TYR A 79 -15.46 1.35 4.09
N GLN A 80 -15.43 2.36 4.96
CA GLN A 80 -15.27 2.19 6.39
C GLN A 80 -16.62 2.40 7.08
N LEU A 81 -17.13 1.35 7.71
CA LEU A 81 -18.38 1.42 8.46
C LEU A 81 -18.13 2.02 9.85
N CYS A 82 -18.98 2.95 10.26
CA CYS A 82 -18.82 3.76 11.47
C CYS A 82 -20.04 3.62 12.38
N THR A 83 -19.86 3.47 13.70
CA THR A 83 -20.97 3.56 14.66
C THR A 83 -21.36 5.00 14.94
N THR A 84 -20.42 5.92 14.84
CA THR A 84 -20.64 7.36 14.94
C THR A 84 -19.85 8.07 13.85
N LEU A 85 -20.44 9.11 13.28
CA LEU A 85 -19.83 9.91 12.24
C LEU A 85 -20.02 11.38 12.60
N SER A 86 -18.92 12.13 12.60
CA SER A 86 -18.88 13.55 12.92
C SER A 86 -17.86 14.25 12.04
N ALA A 87 -17.87 15.59 12.05
CA ALA A 87 -16.83 16.38 11.40
C ALA A 87 -15.42 16.05 11.94
N ALA A 88 -15.32 15.61 13.21
CA ALA A 88 -14.07 15.24 13.84
C ALA A 88 -13.58 13.83 13.47
N GLY A 89 -14.44 12.97 12.90
CA GLY A 89 -14.04 11.62 12.51
C GLY A 89 -15.15 10.57 12.56
N CYS A 90 -14.72 9.34 12.37
CA CYS A 90 -15.52 8.11 12.41
C CYS A 90 -15.07 7.30 13.64
N ALA A 91 -16.00 6.81 14.45
CA ALA A 91 -15.71 5.69 15.34
C ALA A 91 -15.97 4.39 14.56
N PRO A 92 -14.95 3.56 14.29
CA PRO A 92 -15.11 2.36 13.48
C PRO A 92 -16.14 1.40 14.09
N ALA A 93 -17.03 0.88 13.26
CA ALA A 93 -17.82 -0.29 13.61
C ALA A 93 -16.92 -1.53 13.63
N PRO A 94 -17.26 -2.59 14.40
CA PRO A 94 -16.57 -3.87 14.37
C PRO A 94 -16.90 -4.62 13.07
N HIS A 95 -16.53 -4.03 11.94
CA HIS A 95 -16.81 -4.49 10.60
C HIS A 95 -15.56 -4.27 9.74
N PRO A 96 -15.10 -5.30 9.00
CA PRO A 96 -13.95 -5.14 8.11
C PRO A 96 -14.14 -4.03 7.08
N LEU A 97 -13.04 -3.46 6.57
CA LEU A 97 -13.10 -2.58 5.41
C LEU A 97 -13.74 -3.33 4.23
N VAL A 98 -14.50 -2.60 3.41
CA VAL A 98 -15.11 -3.13 2.19
C VAL A 98 -14.40 -2.53 1.00
N LEU A 99 -13.70 -3.35 0.22
CA LEU A 99 -12.97 -2.98 -0.98
C LEU A 99 -13.80 -3.27 -2.23
N GLU A 100 -13.58 -2.50 -3.28
CA GLU A 100 -14.26 -2.68 -4.56
C GLU A 100 -13.55 -3.69 -5.47
N THR A 101 -12.22 -3.66 -5.49
CA THR A 101 -11.38 -4.40 -6.44
C THR A 101 -10.36 -5.30 -5.76
N LEU A 102 -9.90 -6.34 -6.48
CA LEU A 102 -8.86 -7.29 -6.06
C LEU A 102 -7.60 -7.18 -6.96
N PRO A 103 -6.43 -7.65 -6.49
CA PRO A 103 -5.26 -7.81 -7.34
C PRO A 103 -5.60 -8.53 -8.66
N GLY A 104 -5.05 -8.01 -9.77
CA GLY A 104 -5.33 -8.48 -11.12
C GLY A 104 -6.57 -7.86 -11.78
N GLU A 105 -7.38 -7.09 -11.05
CA GLU A 105 -8.55 -6.40 -11.62
C GLU A 105 -8.21 -4.98 -12.11
N PRO A 106 -8.88 -4.50 -13.18
CA PRO A 106 -8.75 -3.11 -13.60
C PRO A 106 -9.12 -2.14 -12.47
N GLY A 107 -8.22 -1.20 -12.17
CA GLY A 107 -8.42 -0.20 -11.12
C GLY A 107 -8.08 -0.68 -9.71
N TYR A 108 -7.55 -1.90 -9.55
CA TYR A 108 -6.92 -2.27 -8.28
C TYR A 108 -5.68 -1.41 -8.00
N THR A 109 -5.56 -1.03 -6.74
CA THR A 109 -4.40 -0.37 -6.16
C THR A 109 -4.42 -0.60 -4.65
N PRO A 110 -3.27 -0.70 -3.99
CA PRO A 110 -3.23 -0.79 -2.53
C PRO A 110 -3.62 0.54 -1.85
N PHE A 111 -3.71 1.64 -2.59
CA PHE A 111 -4.10 2.93 -2.03
C PHE A 111 -5.60 3.13 -2.18
N VAL A 112 -6.33 3.18 -1.07
CA VAL A 112 -7.79 3.25 -1.08
C VAL A 112 -8.30 4.53 -0.44
N ARG A 113 -9.11 5.29 -1.19
CA ARG A 113 -9.90 6.40 -0.66
C ARG A 113 -10.98 5.84 0.25
N LEU A 114 -11.02 6.36 1.47
CA LEU A 114 -12.02 5.97 2.46
C LEU A 114 -13.30 6.79 2.30
N GLU A 115 -14.39 6.10 2.01
CA GLU A 115 -15.74 6.62 2.16
C GLU A 115 -16.34 6.08 3.47
N ARG A 116 -16.80 6.97 4.33
CA ARG A 116 -17.34 6.62 5.65
C ARG A 116 -18.83 6.42 5.59
N VAL A 117 -19.30 5.33 6.18
CA VAL A 117 -20.70 4.91 6.13
C VAL A 117 -21.22 4.76 7.54
N LEU A 118 -22.17 5.61 7.95
CA LEU A 118 -22.76 5.51 9.29
C LEU A 118 -23.69 4.30 9.35
N VAL A 119 -23.43 3.40 10.31
CA VAL A 119 -24.27 2.24 10.60
C VAL A 119 -25.40 2.66 11.53
N ARG A 120 -26.63 2.43 11.11
CA ARG A 120 -27.80 2.65 11.97
C ARG A 120 -27.95 1.49 12.94
N ARG A 121 -28.63 1.71 14.06
CA ARG A 121 -28.84 0.68 15.09
C ARG A 121 -29.40 -0.64 14.53
N SER A 122 -30.26 -0.58 13.52
CA SER A 122 -30.84 -1.76 12.86
C SER A 122 -29.85 -2.56 12.00
N GLY A 123 -28.72 -1.97 11.61
CA GLY A 123 -27.67 -2.59 10.79
C GLY A 123 -26.45 -3.07 11.58
N MET A 124 -26.41 -2.88 12.91
CA MET A 124 -25.22 -3.17 13.73
C MET A 124 -24.78 -4.64 13.72
N ASP A 125 -25.73 -5.56 13.60
CA ASP A 125 -25.46 -7.01 13.59
C ASP A 125 -25.46 -7.58 12.17
N ARG A 126 -25.29 -6.74 11.14
CA ARG A 126 -25.29 -7.15 9.73
C ARG A 126 -23.92 -6.95 9.11
N HIS A 127 -23.63 -7.77 8.11
CA HIS A 127 -22.39 -7.71 7.35
C HIS A 127 -22.65 -7.31 5.90
N PHE A 128 -21.81 -6.42 5.40
CA PHE A 128 -21.93 -5.78 4.09
C PHE A 128 -20.65 -6.07 3.27
N PRO A 129 -20.50 -7.26 2.69
CA PRO A 129 -19.22 -7.72 2.13
C PRO A 129 -18.89 -7.16 0.74
N SER A 130 -19.69 -6.24 0.21
CA SER A 130 -19.49 -5.63 -1.11
C SER A 130 -20.10 -4.23 -1.18
N PHE A 131 -19.73 -3.48 -2.23
CA PHE A 131 -20.33 -2.18 -2.52
C PHE A 131 -21.84 -2.28 -2.79
N ASP A 132 -22.28 -3.36 -3.45
CA ASP A 132 -23.69 -3.65 -3.67
C ASP A 132 -24.42 -3.93 -2.35
N ALA A 133 -23.79 -4.65 -1.41
CA ALA A 133 -24.34 -4.88 -0.08
C ALA A 133 -24.48 -3.57 0.71
N VAL A 134 -23.47 -2.69 0.66
CA VAL A 134 -23.54 -1.36 1.28
C VAL A 134 -24.67 -0.53 0.68
N SER A 135 -24.76 -0.49 -0.66
CA SER A 135 -25.81 0.24 -1.39
C SER A 135 -27.21 -0.27 -1.03
N GLU A 136 -27.37 -1.59 -0.93
CA GLU A 136 -28.59 -2.24 -0.47
C GLU A 136 -28.89 -1.90 1.00
N GLY A 137 -27.87 -1.84 1.85
CA GLY A 137 -27.97 -1.41 3.25
C GLY A 137 -28.49 0.02 3.38
N VAL A 138 -28.02 0.93 2.52
CA VAL A 138 -28.55 2.31 2.43
C VAL A 138 -30.00 2.31 1.99
N ARG A 139 -30.33 1.54 0.94
CA ARG A 139 -31.71 1.43 0.41
C ARG A 139 -32.69 0.92 1.47
N ARG A 140 -32.26 0.00 2.33
CA ARG A 140 -33.05 -0.54 3.46
C ARG A 140 -33.08 0.35 4.70
N GLY A 141 -32.31 1.44 4.72
CA GLY A 141 -32.17 2.30 5.89
C GLY A 141 -31.42 1.63 7.05
N LEU A 142 -30.53 0.68 6.75
CA LEU A 142 -29.59 0.07 7.71
C LEU A 142 -28.29 0.89 7.80
N LEU A 143 -27.92 1.55 6.70
CA LEU A 143 -26.75 2.41 6.58
C LEU A 143 -27.19 3.81 6.11
N GLU A 144 -26.37 4.82 6.37
CA GLU A 144 -26.49 6.12 5.69
C GLU A 144 -25.68 6.16 4.41
N ALA A 145 -25.96 7.12 3.53
CA ALA A 145 -25.18 7.29 2.32
C ALA A 145 -23.69 7.51 2.65
N PRO A 146 -22.76 6.92 1.86
CA PRO A 146 -21.34 7.13 2.08
C PRO A 146 -20.95 8.60 1.98
N GLN A 147 -20.01 9.01 2.83
CA GLN A 147 -19.46 10.35 2.87
C GLN A 147 -17.96 10.26 2.59
N ASP A 148 -17.48 11.00 1.59
CA ASP A 148 -16.04 11.10 1.33
C ASP A 148 -15.35 11.64 2.59
N SER A 149 -14.36 10.89 3.08
CA SER A 149 -13.57 11.33 4.23
C SER A 149 -12.52 12.38 3.84
N GLY A 150 -12.28 12.57 2.55
CA GLY A 150 -11.17 13.31 2.00
C GLY A 150 -9.83 12.64 2.27
N ARG A 151 -9.82 11.37 2.71
CA ARG A 151 -8.63 10.64 3.13
C ARG A 151 -8.41 9.36 2.33
N TYR A 152 -7.16 8.93 2.24
CA TYR A 152 -6.80 7.59 1.78
C TYR A 152 -6.13 6.79 2.88
N THR A 153 -6.10 5.48 2.69
CA THR A 153 -5.27 4.55 3.45
C THR A 153 -4.57 3.57 2.53
N HIS A 154 -3.60 2.83 3.07
CA HIS A 154 -2.80 1.85 2.38
C HIS A 154 -3.17 0.44 2.87
N VAL A 155 -3.82 -0.32 1.99
CA VAL A 155 -4.34 -1.67 2.24
C VAL A 155 -3.89 -2.58 1.11
N VAL A 156 -2.97 -3.49 1.40
CA VAL A 156 -2.41 -4.42 0.41
C VAL A 156 -3.11 -5.77 0.55
N VAL A 157 -3.95 -6.12 -0.42
CA VAL A 157 -4.62 -7.43 -0.48
C VAL A 157 -3.61 -8.49 -0.90
N VAL A 158 -3.55 -9.59 -0.15
CA VAL A 158 -2.56 -10.68 -0.28
C VAL A 158 -3.18 -12.04 0.01
N GLY A 159 -2.50 -13.11 -0.40
CA GLY A 159 -2.76 -14.48 0.09
C GLY A 159 -2.70 -14.61 1.63
N ASP A 160 -3.39 -15.62 2.18
CA ASP A 160 -3.47 -15.83 3.63
C ASP A 160 -2.19 -16.43 4.25
N ASP A 161 -1.30 -16.97 3.40
CA ASP A 161 0.01 -17.50 3.76
C ASP A 161 1.11 -16.43 3.79
N VAL A 162 0.85 -15.25 3.23
CA VAL A 162 1.81 -14.14 3.20
C VAL A 162 1.97 -13.54 4.60
N ARG A 163 3.21 -13.27 5.01
CA ARG A 163 3.52 -12.63 6.29
C ARG A 163 4.59 -11.55 6.10
N LEU A 164 4.46 -10.41 6.77
CA LEU A 164 5.48 -9.35 6.73
C LEU A 164 6.38 -9.42 7.95
N GLU A 165 7.69 -9.47 7.76
CA GLU A 165 8.63 -9.35 8.87
C GLU A 165 8.53 -7.95 9.49
N VAL A 166 8.21 -7.87 10.78
CA VAL A 166 8.08 -6.62 11.56
C VAL A 166 9.16 -6.48 12.65
N ASP A 167 9.87 -7.56 12.96
CA ASP A 167 11.09 -7.54 13.75
C ASP A 167 11.91 -8.80 13.41
N GLN A 168 13.12 -8.94 13.96
CA GLN A 168 13.94 -10.14 13.75
C GLN A 168 13.15 -11.41 14.12
N ASP A 169 12.89 -12.25 13.11
CA ASP A 169 12.09 -13.48 13.20
C ASP A 169 10.64 -13.28 13.73
N VAL A 170 10.12 -12.05 13.70
CA VAL A 170 8.74 -11.72 14.08
C VAL A 170 7.98 -11.25 12.87
N TYR A 171 6.81 -11.85 12.66
CA TYR A 171 6.01 -11.63 11.46
C TYR A 171 4.58 -11.19 11.79
N ALA A 172 4.10 -10.18 11.10
CA ALA A 172 2.70 -9.80 11.07
C ALA A 172 1.94 -10.67 10.07
N ALA A 173 0.80 -11.20 10.50
CA ALA A 173 -0.17 -11.86 9.64
C ALA A 173 -1.17 -10.82 9.08
N PRO A 174 -1.69 -11.02 7.87
CA PRO A 174 -2.69 -10.13 7.30
C PRO A 174 -4.01 -10.25 8.07
N THR A 175 -4.79 -9.18 8.02
CA THR A 175 -6.12 -9.10 8.65
C THR A 175 -7.22 -9.35 7.63
N ARG A 176 -8.44 -9.60 8.11
CA ARG A 176 -9.58 -9.86 7.22
C ARG A 176 -10.20 -8.55 6.74
N VAL A 177 -10.43 -8.45 5.44
CA VAL A 177 -11.25 -7.41 4.80
C VAL A 177 -12.31 -8.05 3.91
N TYR A 178 -13.30 -7.28 3.47
CA TYR A 178 -14.28 -7.74 2.49
C TYR A 178 -13.98 -7.16 1.12
N ALA A 179 -14.19 -7.96 0.08
CA ALA A 179 -14.08 -7.52 -1.30
C ALA A 179 -15.05 -8.33 -2.16
N ARG A 180 -15.87 -7.65 -2.97
CA ARG A 180 -16.77 -8.29 -3.96
C ARG A 180 -17.65 -9.43 -3.41
N GLY A 181 -18.05 -9.38 -2.14
CA GLY A 181 -18.90 -10.40 -1.51
C GLY A 181 -18.14 -11.54 -0.83
N PHE A 182 -16.81 -11.49 -0.84
CA PHE A 182 -15.92 -12.46 -0.20
C PHE A 182 -15.17 -11.83 0.98
N GLN A 183 -14.67 -12.69 1.86
CA GLN A 183 -13.58 -12.35 2.76
C GLN A 183 -12.25 -12.54 2.03
N VAL A 184 -11.34 -11.60 2.21
CA VAL A 184 -9.95 -11.67 1.76
C VAL A 184 -9.02 -11.24 2.89
N THR A 185 -7.73 -11.45 2.70
CA THR A 185 -6.67 -11.00 3.60
C THR A 185 -5.97 -9.77 3.07
N ALA A 186 -5.61 -8.85 3.97
CA ALA A 186 -4.84 -7.67 3.63
C ALA A 186 -3.96 -7.19 4.79
N PHE A 187 -2.83 -6.57 4.46
CA PHE A 187 -2.10 -5.73 5.39
C PHE A 187 -2.69 -4.33 5.37
N ASP A 188 -3.02 -3.81 6.55
CA ASP A 188 -3.59 -2.48 6.73
C ASP A 188 -2.57 -1.59 7.46
N PHE A 189 -2.04 -0.59 6.77
CA PHE A 189 -1.09 0.39 7.30
C PHE A 189 -1.79 1.66 7.82
N THR A 190 -3.12 1.63 8.03
CA THR A 190 -3.91 2.80 8.49
C THR A 190 -3.52 3.26 9.90
N GLU A 191 -3.28 2.33 10.82
CA GLU A 191 -3.04 2.64 12.25
C GLU A 191 -1.70 3.35 12.48
N THR A 192 -0.76 3.11 11.57
CA THR A 192 0.62 3.56 11.56
C THR A 192 0.71 5.09 11.43
N HIS A 193 0.02 5.67 10.45
CA HIS A 193 -0.04 7.12 10.22
C HIS A 193 -1.42 7.47 9.68
N GLY A 194 -2.34 7.84 10.58
CA GLY A 194 -3.77 7.96 10.29
C GLY A 194 -4.10 8.53 8.91
N ALA A 195 -5.06 7.88 8.23
CA ALA A 195 -5.49 8.17 6.86
C ALA A 195 -5.33 9.65 6.44
N ARG A 196 -4.45 9.90 5.46
CA ARG A 196 -4.00 11.23 5.03
C ARG A 196 -4.94 11.85 4.02
N LEU A 197 -4.99 13.19 3.99
CA LEU A 197 -5.88 13.91 3.08
C LEU A 197 -5.43 13.81 1.62
N LEU A 198 -6.38 13.70 0.70
CA LEU A 198 -6.17 13.79 -0.74
C LEU A 198 -6.41 15.25 -1.17
N GLU A 199 -5.37 16.00 -1.54
CA GLU A 199 -5.55 17.38 -2.02
C GLU A 199 -6.15 17.44 -3.43
N GLU A 200 -5.75 16.50 -4.31
CA GLU A 200 -6.11 16.51 -5.74
C GLU A 200 -6.73 15.20 -6.22
N SER A 201 -7.32 14.44 -5.31
CA SER A 201 -7.84 13.08 -5.56
C SER A 201 -6.82 11.96 -5.81
N ASP A 202 -5.55 12.31 -6.01
CA ASP A 202 -4.44 11.37 -6.18
C ASP A 202 -3.65 11.14 -4.89
N VAL A 203 -3.02 9.98 -4.80
CA VAL A 203 -2.06 9.63 -3.75
C VAL A 203 -0.83 10.55 -3.90
N PRO A 204 -0.37 11.21 -2.82
CA PRO A 204 0.87 11.98 -2.84
C PRO A 204 2.05 11.08 -3.23
N VAL A 205 3.01 11.63 -3.97
CA VAL A 205 4.24 10.94 -4.35
C VAL A 205 5.43 11.72 -3.83
N ARG A 206 6.42 11.02 -3.29
CA ARG A 206 7.68 11.61 -2.81
C ARG A 206 8.85 10.91 -3.47
N ASN A 207 10.02 11.54 -3.48
CA ASN A 207 11.19 10.94 -4.10
C ASN A 207 11.82 9.89 -3.18
N VAL A 208 12.26 8.78 -3.77
CA VAL A 208 13.26 7.88 -3.19
C VAL A 208 14.49 7.91 -4.09
N TYR A 209 15.65 8.19 -3.50
CA TYR A 209 16.92 8.30 -4.21
C TYR A 209 17.63 6.95 -4.15
N VAL A 210 17.84 6.35 -5.31
CA VAL A 210 18.49 5.04 -5.46
C VAL A 210 19.91 5.27 -5.94
N LEU A 211 20.88 5.08 -5.04
CA LEU A 211 22.29 5.38 -5.32
C LEU A 211 22.95 4.30 -6.17
N ARG A 212 23.82 4.73 -7.09
CA ARG A 212 24.66 3.88 -7.94
C ARG A 212 26.03 4.53 -8.09
N ARG A 213 27.12 3.79 -7.95
CA ARG A 213 28.46 4.37 -8.19
C ARG A 213 28.69 4.59 -9.68
N SER A 214 29.51 5.59 -9.99
CA SER A 214 29.88 5.87 -11.37
C SER A 214 30.55 4.65 -12.03
N GLY A 215 30.05 4.30 -13.22
CA GLY A 215 30.51 3.12 -13.96
C GLY A 215 29.93 1.77 -13.51
N GLU A 216 29.17 1.71 -12.41
CA GLU A 216 28.46 0.49 -12.00
C GLU A 216 27.09 0.38 -12.70
N ALA A 217 26.64 -0.85 -12.95
CA ALA A 217 25.36 -1.11 -13.60
C ALA A 217 24.18 -1.21 -12.62
N LEU A 218 24.43 -1.69 -11.40
CA LEU A 218 23.41 -1.96 -10.40
C LEU A 218 23.45 -0.93 -9.26
N PRO A 219 22.31 -0.60 -8.64
CA PRO A 219 22.28 0.21 -7.42
C PRO A 219 23.13 -0.37 -6.29
N ILE A 220 23.51 0.48 -5.34
CA ILE A 220 24.16 0.09 -4.10
C ILE A 220 23.06 -0.44 -3.17
N SER A 221 22.69 -1.70 -3.40
CA SER A 221 21.62 -2.40 -2.69
C SER A 221 21.98 -3.88 -2.70
N GLU A 222 22.05 -4.48 -1.52
CA GLU A 222 22.33 -5.90 -1.36
C GLU A 222 21.26 -6.79 -2.00
N PRO A 223 19.94 -6.52 -1.81
CA PRO A 223 18.91 -7.30 -2.49
C PRO A 223 19.06 -7.29 -4.01
N MET A 224 19.43 -6.16 -4.60
CA MET A 224 19.56 -6.04 -6.06
C MET A 224 20.86 -6.66 -6.60
N ARG A 225 21.88 -6.79 -5.75
CA ARG A 225 23.18 -7.36 -6.12
C ARG A 225 23.30 -8.83 -5.75
N GLU A 226 22.42 -9.35 -4.91
CA GLU A 226 22.50 -10.69 -4.31
C GLU A 226 23.83 -10.89 -3.56
N LEU A 227 24.31 -9.82 -2.92
CA LEU A 227 25.61 -9.76 -2.24
C LEU A 227 25.47 -9.04 -0.91
N ASP A 228 26.02 -9.67 0.13
CA ASP A 228 26.25 -9.07 1.46
C ASP A 228 27.40 -8.04 1.31
N LEU A 229 27.03 -6.77 1.15
CA LEU A 229 27.95 -5.66 0.95
C LEU A 229 28.50 -5.15 2.30
N THR A 230 27.73 -5.29 3.38
CA THR A 230 28.10 -4.82 4.73
C THR A 230 28.91 -5.88 5.51
N GLY A 231 28.77 -7.15 5.16
CA GLY A 231 29.40 -8.28 5.82
C GLY A 231 28.69 -8.71 7.11
N ASP A 232 27.44 -8.31 7.32
CA ASP A 232 26.67 -8.60 8.53
C ASP A 232 25.95 -9.96 8.49
N GLY A 233 26.00 -10.63 7.32
CA GLY A 233 25.46 -11.96 7.10
C GLY A 233 24.05 -12.00 6.54
N ASP A 234 23.45 -10.86 6.19
CA ASP A 234 22.22 -10.81 5.41
C ASP A 234 22.40 -10.13 4.03
N GLN A 235 21.29 -9.83 3.34
CA GLN A 235 21.27 -9.20 2.02
C GLN A 235 20.11 -8.21 1.94
N ARG A 236 19.85 -7.49 3.02
CA ARG A 236 18.64 -6.67 3.20
C ARG A 236 18.94 -5.19 3.19
N ASP A 237 20.21 -4.83 3.07
CA ASP A 237 20.62 -3.45 3.16
C ASP A 237 20.51 -2.70 1.82
N SER A 238 20.09 -1.44 1.90
CA SER A 238 20.05 -0.55 0.74
C SER A 238 20.60 0.85 1.07
N SER A 239 21.23 1.49 0.07
CA SER A 239 21.55 2.92 0.12
C SER A 239 20.37 3.78 -0.33
N ASN A 240 19.13 3.28 -0.25
CA ASN A 240 17.98 4.08 -0.63
C ASN A 240 17.81 5.22 0.39
N ILE A 241 17.54 6.42 -0.11
CA ILE A 241 17.29 7.59 0.72
C ILE A 241 15.86 8.04 0.42
N PHE A 242 14.98 7.96 1.41
CA PHE A 242 13.63 8.45 1.31
C PHE A 242 13.62 9.96 1.54
N GLY A 243 12.92 10.69 0.66
CA GLY A 243 12.89 12.15 0.69
C GLY A 243 12.11 12.76 1.85
N VAL A 244 11.35 11.95 2.57
CA VAL A 244 10.60 12.29 3.79
C VAL A 244 10.57 11.07 4.71
N ASP A 245 10.33 11.28 6.00
CA ASP A 245 10.17 10.24 7.02
C ASP A 245 8.70 10.16 7.50
N LEU A 246 8.37 9.14 8.27
CA LEU A 246 7.06 8.83 8.82
C LEU A 246 6.41 9.98 9.63
N ASP A 247 7.24 10.76 10.32
CA ASP A 247 6.81 11.90 11.11
C ASP A 247 6.48 13.14 10.25
N ASP A 248 6.87 13.16 8.98
CA ASP A 248 6.57 14.26 8.08
C ASP A 248 5.09 14.27 7.70
N PHE A 249 4.49 15.46 7.73
CA PHE A 249 3.04 15.65 7.51
C PHE A 249 2.56 15.18 6.13
N ASP A 250 3.49 14.90 5.21
CA ASP A 250 3.24 14.52 3.83
C ASP A 250 4.02 13.30 3.32
N TYR A 251 4.64 12.51 4.22
CA TYR A 251 4.86 11.08 4.00
C TYR A 251 3.76 10.37 3.20
N THR A 252 4.22 9.44 2.37
CA THR A 252 3.44 8.58 1.52
C THR A 252 4.20 7.27 1.35
N PRO A 253 3.52 6.11 1.29
CA PRO A 253 4.14 4.87 0.89
C PRO A 253 4.45 4.79 -0.63
N LEU A 254 4.01 5.76 -1.44
CA LEU A 254 4.21 5.75 -2.89
C LEU A 254 5.36 6.68 -3.31
N TRP A 255 6.43 6.10 -3.85
CA TRP A 255 7.69 6.79 -4.09
C TRP A 255 8.05 6.85 -5.57
N GLN A 256 8.45 8.03 -6.06
CA GLN A 256 9.08 8.20 -7.36
C GLN A 256 10.58 7.90 -7.27
N VAL A 257 11.07 7.01 -8.13
CA VAL A 257 12.48 6.64 -8.17
C VAL A 257 13.28 7.72 -8.88
N VAL A 258 14.23 8.29 -8.14
CA VAL A 258 15.31 9.13 -8.67
C VAL A 258 16.59 8.30 -8.65
N GLN A 259 17.12 7.96 -9.82
CA GLN A 259 18.42 7.31 -9.90
C GLN A 259 19.51 8.35 -9.69
N VAL A 260 20.43 8.09 -8.78
CA VAL A 260 21.51 9.02 -8.46
C VAL A 260 22.85 8.34 -8.67
N GLU A 261 23.69 8.93 -9.53
CA GLU A 261 25.06 8.51 -9.72
C GLU A 261 25.98 9.26 -8.75
N VAL A 262 26.70 8.50 -7.93
CA VAL A 262 27.68 9.01 -6.97
C VAL A 262 29.10 8.66 -7.40
N SER A 263 30.11 9.24 -6.76
CA SER A 263 31.51 8.93 -7.06
C SER A 263 31.78 7.43 -6.90
N ASP A 264 32.67 6.90 -7.74
CA ASP A 264 33.24 5.55 -7.60
C ASP A 264 33.94 5.31 -6.25
N ALA A 265 34.38 6.37 -5.58
CA ALA A 265 34.98 6.32 -4.25
C ALA A 265 33.97 6.23 -3.09
N TYR A 266 32.67 6.41 -3.35
CA TYR A 266 31.63 6.34 -2.32
C TYR A 266 31.60 4.94 -1.69
N GLN A 267 31.85 4.86 -0.38
CA GLN A 267 32.08 3.58 0.30
C GLN A 267 30.78 2.77 0.49
N GLY A 268 29.59 3.38 0.48
CA GLY A 268 28.32 2.67 0.51
C GLY A 268 27.67 2.56 1.90
N ILE A 269 26.82 1.53 2.05
CA ILE A 269 25.91 1.30 3.17
C ILE A 269 26.67 0.86 4.43
N ASP A 270 26.39 1.45 5.59
CA ASP A 270 26.72 0.86 6.89
C ASP A 270 25.51 0.92 7.82
N THR A 271 24.68 -0.11 7.75
CA THR A 271 23.38 -0.22 8.44
C THR A 271 23.43 -1.06 9.72
N PHE A 272 24.62 -1.43 10.22
CA PHE A 272 24.74 -2.05 11.55
C PHE A 272 26.03 -1.77 12.35
N GLY A 273 27.12 -1.30 11.72
CA GLY A 273 28.45 -1.19 12.35
C GLY A 273 28.87 0.22 12.78
N ASP A 274 28.66 1.22 11.92
CA ASP A 274 29.05 2.62 12.13
C ASP A 274 28.25 3.58 11.22
N GLN A 275 27.12 4.09 11.72
CA GLN A 275 26.27 5.08 11.03
C GLN A 275 27.03 6.36 10.60
N GLY A 276 28.25 6.57 11.08
CA GLY A 276 29.13 7.67 10.66
C GLY A 276 29.79 7.50 9.29
N GLN A 277 29.62 6.36 8.61
CA GLN A 277 30.32 6.07 7.35
C GLN A 277 29.54 6.34 6.06
N SER A 278 28.21 6.52 6.09
CA SER A 278 27.49 6.92 4.87
C SER A 278 27.59 8.43 4.64
N ASP A 279 28.12 8.82 3.48
CA ASP A 279 28.20 10.23 3.07
C ASP A 279 26.82 10.85 2.75
N TYR A 280 25.79 10.02 2.52
CA TYR A 280 24.42 10.47 2.25
C TYR A 280 23.42 9.70 3.11
N ARG A 281 22.64 10.42 3.91
CA ARG A 281 21.61 9.89 4.82
C ARG A 281 20.28 10.65 4.71
N GLU A 282 20.27 11.79 4.03
CA GLU A 282 19.07 12.55 3.72
C GLU A 282 19.13 13.18 2.33
N ALA A 283 17.97 13.54 1.80
CA ALA A 283 17.87 14.18 0.48
C ALA A 283 18.73 15.44 0.37
N HIS A 284 18.80 16.20 1.46
CA HIS A 284 19.54 17.46 1.56
C HIS A 284 21.07 17.31 1.52
N ASP A 285 21.60 16.09 1.63
CA ASP A 285 23.02 15.83 1.37
C ASP A 285 23.36 15.91 -0.13
N MET A 286 22.36 15.75 -1.00
CA MET A 286 22.52 15.67 -2.45
C MET A 286 21.80 16.78 -3.21
N PHE A 287 20.67 17.26 -2.69
CA PHE A 287 19.76 18.17 -3.38
C PHE A 287 19.27 19.31 -2.48
N ASP A 288 19.13 20.50 -3.06
CA ASP A 288 18.20 21.51 -2.58
C ASP A 288 16.78 21.07 -2.98
N VAL A 289 15.93 20.74 -2.00
CA VAL A 289 14.56 20.26 -2.20
C VAL A 289 13.57 21.40 -1.95
N ASP A 290 12.70 21.70 -2.92
CA ASP A 290 11.58 22.61 -2.71
C ASP A 290 10.45 21.85 -2.00
N ILE A 291 10.16 22.19 -0.75
CA ILE A 291 9.13 21.51 0.06
C ILE A 291 7.70 21.73 -0.45
N ALA A 292 7.47 22.70 -1.35
CA ALA A 292 6.15 22.98 -1.87
C ALA A 292 5.74 22.00 -2.98
N ASP A 293 6.68 21.59 -3.83
CA ASP A 293 6.41 20.73 -5.00
C ASP A 293 7.36 19.53 -5.13
N TYR A 294 8.30 19.36 -4.19
CA TYR A 294 9.30 18.31 -4.16
C TYR A 294 10.24 18.27 -5.36
N SER A 295 10.35 19.40 -6.09
CA SER A 295 11.37 19.56 -7.11
C SER A 295 12.76 19.58 -6.47
N ILE A 296 13.74 19.02 -7.18
CA ILE A 296 15.11 18.83 -6.70
C ILE A 296 16.09 19.62 -7.56
N THR A 297 17.04 20.28 -6.91
CA THR A 297 18.20 20.91 -7.57
C THR A 297 19.48 20.30 -7.01
N PRO A 298 20.36 19.69 -7.83
CA PRO A 298 21.55 19.02 -7.32
C PRO A 298 22.55 20.02 -6.71
N ILE A 299 23.07 19.68 -5.54
CA ILE A 299 24.11 20.46 -4.88
C ILE A 299 25.43 20.29 -5.67
N PRO A 300 26.14 21.38 -6.05
CA PRO A 300 27.35 21.28 -6.85
C PRO A 300 28.43 20.40 -6.20
N GLY A 301 28.81 19.33 -6.91
CA GLY A 301 29.84 18.39 -6.47
C GLY A 301 29.37 17.33 -5.46
N ALA A 302 28.11 17.38 -5.02
CA ALA A 302 27.56 16.35 -4.14
C ALA A 302 27.32 15.04 -4.89
N ILE A 303 26.87 15.09 -6.14
CA ILE A 303 26.60 13.90 -6.97
C ILE A 303 27.21 14.05 -8.36
N VAL A 304 27.36 12.94 -9.09
CA VAL A 304 27.84 12.92 -10.49
C VAL A 304 26.70 13.26 -11.45
N SER A 305 25.57 12.59 -11.31
CA SER A 305 24.39 12.79 -12.16
C SER A 305 23.11 12.28 -11.46
N HIS A 306 21.93 12.66 -11.96
CA HIS A 306 20.66 12.08 -11.51
C HIS A 306 19.65 11.99 -12.66
N GLU A 307 18.67 11.11 -12.51
CA GLU A 307 17.56 10.91 -13.45
C GLU A 307 16.26 10.65 -12.68
N GLU A 308 15.24 11.48 -12.91
CA GLU A 308 13.87 11.22 -12.50
C GLU A 308 13.24 10.21 -13.46
N THR A 309 13.05 8.97 -13.01
CA THR A 309 12.68 7.87 -13.91
C THR A 309 11.18 7.81 -14.25
N GLY A 310 10.34 8.48 -13.45
CA GLY A 310 8.88 8.32 -13.47
C GLY A 310 8.38 6.95 -12.98
N VAL A 311 9.27 6.06 -12.56
CA VAL A 311 8.90 4.77 -11.94
C VAL A 311 8.41 5.03 -10.52
N LEU A 312 7.28 4.39 -10.18
CA LEU A 312 6.70 4.46 -8.85
C LEU A 312 6.89 3.13 -8.09
N LEU A 313 7.20 3.21 -6.80
CA LEU A 313 7.34 2.07 -5.90
C LEU A 313 6.43 2.23 -4.68
N ASN A 314 5.74 1.17 -4.30
CA ASN A 314 5.02 1.10 -3.03
C ASN A 314 5.96 0.55 -1.94
N CYS A 315 6.52 1.46 -1.15
CA CYS A 315 7.44 1.16 -0.07
C CYS A 315 6.97 1.77 1.26
N PRO A 316 6.00 1.18 1.98
CA PRO A 316 5.63 1.68 3.29
C PRO A 316 6.83 1.55 4.25
N LEU A 317 7.09 2.63 5.00
CA LEU A 317 8.05 2.62 6.09
C LEU A 317 7.40 2.05 7.35
N GLN A 318 8.17 1.34 8.16
CA GLN A 318 7.75 0.75 9.43
C GLN A 318 7.61 1.81 10.53
N SER A 319 6.44 1.90 11.19
CA SER A 319 6.24 2.82 12.33
C SER A 319 7.17 2.60 13.51
N ALA A 320 7.30 1.34 13.93
CA ALA A 320 8.02 0.95 15.10
C ALA A 320 8.42 -0.52 15.01
N PRO A 321 9.45 -0.96 15.76
CA PRO A 321 9.78 -2.38 15.85
C PRO A 321 8.57 -3.20 16.30
N GLY A 322 8.26 -4.27 15.57
CA GLY A 322 7.14 -5.16 15.85
C GLY A 322 5.77 -4.69 15.33
N SER A 323 5.70 -3.55 14.63
CA SER A 323 4.48 -3.07 13.97
C SER A 323 4.65 -2.93 12.46
N LEU A 324 3.51 -2.88 11.76
CA LEU A 324 3.39 -2.38 10.40
C LEU A 324 3.56 -0.86 10.41
#